data_AF-A0A9D8KWZ0-F1
#
_entry.id   AF-A0A9D8KWZ0-F1
#
_cell.length_a   1.000
_cell.length_b   1.000
_cell.length_c   1.000
_cell.angle_alpha   90.00
_cell.angle_beta   90.00
_cell.angle_gamma   90.00
#
_symmetry.space_group_name_H-M   'P 1'
#
loop_
_entity.id
_entity.type
_entity.pdbx_description
1 polymer ?
#
loop_
_entity_poly.entity_id
_entity_poly.type
_entity_poly.pdbx_seq_one_letter_code
_entity_poly.pdbx_strand_id
1 'polypeptide(L)'
;MNLELHYGLPGSLEAALIALAIGFVVFFLWWQVCRRAGLSQGHAIAWASLAAVAIGAGVDCWNLFYLGMVQLESPLYARLALAGIHDPDQLGTRVVLEVAGALVGVGLGWRAFSPHAASEDDKPGG
;
A
#
# COMPACT_ATOMS: atom_id res chain seq x y z
N MET A 1 16.27 -6.58 7.65
CA MET A 1 16.10 -8.04 7.44
C MET A 1 15.65 -8.19 6.00
N ASN A 2 16.44 -8.87 5.16
CA ASN A 2 16.12 -9.09 3.74
C ASN A 2 15.15 -10.27 3.64
N LEU A 3 13.91 -10.02 3.24
CA LEU A 3 13.00 -11.05 2.74
C LEU A 3 13.37 -11.26 1.27
N GLU A 4 13.85 -12.46 0.92
CA GLU A 4 14.11 -12.82 -0.48
C GLU A 4 12.77 -13.05 -1.19
N LEU A 5 12.27 -12.01 -1.86
CA LEU A 5 11.11 -12.13 -2.75
C LEU A 5 11.56 -12.72 -4.09
N HIS A 6 10.71 -13.54 -4.69
CA HIS A 6 10.96 -14.03 -6.03
C HIS A 6 11.12 -12.86 -7.01
N TYR A 7 11.83 -13.09 -8.12
CA TYR A 7 11.88 -12.13 -9.22
C TYR A 7 10.67 -12.34 -10.14
N GLY A 8 10.32 -11.29 -10.86
CA GLY A 8 9.27 -11.27 -11.85
C GLY A 8 7.87 -11.06 -11.29
N LEU A 9 6.87 -11.52 -12.05
CA LEU A 9 5.45 -11.42 -11.69
C LEU A 9 5.15 -12.06 -10.32
N PRO A 10 5.71 -13.24 -9.97
CA PRO A 10 5.49 -13.83 -8.65
C PRO A 10 5.98 -12.93 -7.52
N GLY A 11 7.16 -12.31 -7.68
CA GLY A 11 7.68 -11.34 -6.73
C GLY A 11 6.79 -10.13 -6.54
N SER A 12 6.23 -9.63 -7.63
CA SER A 12 5.31 -8.49 -7.57
C SER A 12 3.98 -8.84 -6.89
N LEU A 13 3.50 -10.08 -7.03
CA LEU A 13 2.33 -10.57 -6.30
C LEU A 13 2.62 -10.79 -4.81
N GLU A 14 3.78 -11.33 -4.46
CA GLU A 14 4.22 -11.46 -3.06
C GLU A 14 4.32 -10.09 -2.38
N ALA A 15 4.92 -9.12 -3.06
CA ALA A 15 5.01 -7.74 -2.60
C ALA A 15 3.62 -7.13 -2.39
N ALA A 16 2.69 -7.37 -3.32
CA ALA A 16 1.30 -6.94 -3.21
C ALA A 16 0.57 -7.57 -2.02
N LEU A 17 0.79 -8.87 -1.74
CA LEU A 17 0.21 -9.55 -0.59
C LEU A 17 0.77 -9.00 0.73
N ILE A 18 2.06 -8.67 0.78
CA ILE A 18 2.67 -8.00 1.93
C ILE A 18 2.06 -6.61 2.11
N ALA A 19 1.97 -5.81 1.04
CA ALA A 19 1.37 -4.49 1.06
C ALA A 19 -0.12 -4.55 1.49
N LEU A 20 -0.86 -5.57 1.07
CA LEU A 20 -2.22 -5.84 1.53
C LEU A 20 -2.27 -6.11 3.03
N ALA A 21 -1.40 -6.98 3.55
CA ALA A 21 -1.31 -7.25 4.98
C ALA A 21 -0.97 -5.97 5.77
N ILE A 22 -0.04 -5.16 5.26
CA ILE A 22 0.30 -3.85 5.84
C ILE A 22 -0.94 -2.94 5.86
N GLY A 23 -1.66 -2.80 4.75
CA GLY A 23 -2.86 -1.97 4.67
C GLY A 23 -3.94 -2.39 5.65
N PHE A 24 -4.18 -3.69 5.78
CA PHE A 24 -5.14 -4.24 6.74
C PHE A 24 -4.75 -3.91 8.18
N VAL A 25 -3.48 -4.13 8.56
CA VAL A 25 -2.98 -3.87 9.91
C VAL A 25 -2.96 -2.37 10.22
N VAL A 26 -2.53 -1.54 9.27
CA VAL A 26 -2.52 -0.07 9.42
C VAL A 26 -3.93 0.45 9.65
N PHE A 27 -4.91 0.01 8.85
CA PHE A 27 -6.30 0.40 9.07
C PHE A 27 -6.80 -0.06 10.44
N PHE A 28 -6.55 -1.32 10.82
CA PHE A 28 -6.99 -1.85 12.11
C PHE A 28 -6.46 -1.01 13.28
N LEU A 29 -5.16 -0.68 13.28
CA LEU A 29 -4.55 0.13 14.33
C LEU A 29 -5.08 1.58 14.31
N TRP A 30 -5.16 2.18 13.14
CA TRP A 30 -5.65 3.55 12.98
C TRP A 30 -7.12 3.68 13.39
N TRP A 31 -7.94 2.69 13.04
CA TRP A 31 -9.35 2.63 13.42
C TRP A 31 -9.54 2.61 14.95
N GLN A 32 -8.67 1.92 15.69
CA GLN A 32 -8.71 1.94 17.16
C GLN A 32 -8.43 3.33 17.74
N VAL A 33 -7.61 4.15 17.07
CA VAL A 33 -7.35 5.55 17.45
C VAL A 33 -8.55 6.42 17.08
N CYS A 34 -9.04 6.33 15.86
CA CYS A 34 -10.19 7.09 15.39
C CYS A 34 -11.44 6.87 16.24
N ARG A 35 -11.72 5.61 16.63
CA ARG A 35 -12.84 5.29 17.52
C ARG A 35 -12.72 5.94 18.90
N ARG A 36 -11.50 6.05 19.45
CA ARG A 36 -11.27 6.69 20.75
C ARG A 36 -11.31 8.21 20.68
N ALA A 37 -10.90 8.77 19.55
CA ALA A 37 -10.87 10.21 19.32
C ALA A 37 -12.17 10.78 18.72
N GLY A 38 -13.14 9.93 18.35
CA GLY A 38 -14.38 10.36 17.72
C GLY A 38 -14.20 10.90 16.29
N LEU A 39 -13.15 10.48 15.58
CA LEU A 39 -12.87 10.94 14.21
C LEU A 39 -13.82 10.29 13.19
N SER A 40 -14.16 11.04 12.14
CA SER A 40 -15.07 10.54 11.09
C SER A 40 -14.48 9.38 10.30
N GLN A 41 -15.34 8.55 9.70
CA GLN A 41 -14.89 7.41 8.87
C GLN A 41 -14.02 7.84 7.68
N GLY A 42 -14.30 9.02 7.09
CA GLY A 42 -13.47 9.56 6.02
C GLY A 42 -12.02 9.77 6.43
N HIS A 43 -11.76 10.28 7.65
CA HIS A 43 -10.40 10.41 8.18
C HIS A 43 -9.76 9.06 8.47
N ALA A 44 -10.54 8.07 8.92
CA ALA A 44 -10.04 6.73 9.15
C ALA A 44 -9.51 6.09 7.85
N ILE A 45 -10.31 6.14 6.77
CA ILE A 45 -9.93 5.54 5.49
C ILE A 45 -8.80 6.35 4.83
N ALA A 46 -8.93 7.68 4.75
CA ALA A 46 -7.96 8.52 4.04
C ALA A 46 -6.55 8.40 4.63
N TRP A 47 -6.41 8.57 5.95
CA TRP A 47 -5.10 8.50 6.59
C TRP A 47 -4.54 7.08 6.62
N ALA A 48 -5.38 6.06 6.79
CA ALA A 48 -4.93 4.67 6.71
C ALA A 48 -4.42 4.33 5.31
N SER A 49 -5.10 4.77 4.24
CA SER A 49 -4.66 4.57 2.85
C SER A 49 -3.33 5.25 2.56
N LEU A 50 -3.18 6.51 2.97
CA LEU A 50 -1.91 7.25 2.79
C LEU A 50 -0.76 6.58 3.55
N ALA A 51 -0.97 6.23 4.82
CA ALA A 51 0.03 5.57 5.63
C ALA A 51 0.39 4.17 5.10
N ALA A 52 -0.62 3.38 4.69
CA ALA A 52 -0.42 2.04 4.15
C ALA A 52 0.41 2.06 2.86
N VAL A 53 0.12 2.99 1.93
CA VAL A 53 0.89 3.16 0.69
C VAL A 53 2.31 3.63 1.01
N ALA A 54 2.47 4.60 1.91
CA ALA A 54 3.79 5.10 2.30
C ALA A 54 4.67 4.00 2.92
N ILE A 55 4.08 3.10 3.71
CA ILE A 55 4.81 2.00 4.35
C ILE A 55 5.03 0.83 3.38
N GLY A 56 4.00 0.44 2.63
CA GLY A 56 4.00 -0.77 1.81
C GLY A 56 4.63 -0.62 0.43
N ALA A 57 4.54 0.56 -0.18
CA ALA A 57 5.03 0.84 -1.53
C ALA A 57 6.02 2.03 -1.57
N GLY A 58 6.30 2.68 -0.44
CA GLY A 58 7.06 3.93 -0.42
C GLY A 58 8.48 3.81 -0.98
N VAL A 59 9.17 2.70 -0.68
CA VAL A 59 10.54 2.45 -1.17
C VAL A 59 10.54 2.25 -2.69
N ASP A 60 9.65 1.40 -3.20
CA ASP A 60 9.57 1.12 -4.63
C ASP A 60 9.07 2.33 -5.42
N CYS A 61 8.11 3.11 -4.86
CA CYS A 61 7.70 4.42 -5.39
C CYS A 61 8.88 5.40 -5.48
N TRP A 62 9.72 5.46 -4.43
CA TRP A 62 10.88 6.33 -4.41
C TRP A 62 11.92 5.92 -5.45
N ASN A 63 12.19 4.63 -5.57
CA ASN A 63 13.08 4.08 -6.59
C ASN A 63 12.55 4.37 -8.01
N LEU A 64 11.26 4.20 -8.24
CA LEU A 64 10.61 4.48 -9.52
C LEU A 64 10.68 5.97 -9.87
N PHE A 65 10.42 6.84 -8.90
CA PHE A 65 10.56 8.28 -9.06
C PHE A 65 12.00 8.68 -9.38
N TYR A 66 12.97 8.13 -8.65
CA TYR A 66 14.39 8.41 -8.86
C TYR A 66 14.84 8.00 -10.27
N LEU A 67 14.46 6.80 -10.73
CA LEU A 67 14.77 6.34 -12.09
C LEU A 67 14.06 7.16 -13.18
N GLY A 68 12.86 7.68 -12.90
CA GLY A 68 12.13 8.55 -13.84
C GLY A 68 12.66 9.98 -13.91
N MET A 69 13.24 10.50 -12.83
CA MET A 69 13.71 11.89 -12.73
C MET A 69 15.19 12.06 -13.05
N VAL A 70 16.03 11.07 -12.73
CA VAL A 70 17.48 11.16 -12.96
C VAL A 70 17.79 10.66 -14.37
N GLN A 71 18.24 11.58 -15.24
CA GLN A 71 18.84 11.20 -16.50
C GLN A 71 20.17 10.48 -16.23
N LEU A 72 20.16 9.16 -16.41
CA LEU A 72 21.34 8.33 -16.30
C LEU A 72 22.19 8.50 -17.58
N GLU A 73 22.85 9.64 -17.72
CA GLU A 73 23.70 10.04 -18.86
C GLU A 73 24.90 9.11 -19.08
N SER A 74 25.24 8.29 -18.08
CA SER A 74 26.31 7.29 -18.22
C SER A 74 25.82 5.87 -17.87
N PRO A 75 26.24 4.84 -18.63
CA PRO A 75 25.90 3.45 -18.36
C PRO A 75 26.45 2.94 -17.01
N LEU A 76 27.44 3.62 -16.44
CA LEU A 76 28.00 3.29 -15.12
C LEU A 76 27.03 3.68 -13.99
N TYR A 77 26.50 4.91 -14.02
CA TYR A 77 25.51 5.38 -13.04
C TYR A 77 24.20 4.61 -13.13
N ALA A 78 23.79 4.20 -14.34
CA ALA A 78 22.62 3.35 -14.53
C ALA A 78 22.78 1.99 -13.83
N ARG A 79 23.93 1.32 -14.01
CA ARG A 79 24.21 0.03 -13.37
C ARG A 79 24.30 0.12 -11.85
N LEU A 80 24.88 1.21 -11.32
CA LEU A 80 24.96 1.43 -9.88
C LEU A 80 23.58 1.69 -9.26
N ALA A 81 22.71 2.46 -9.93
CA ALA A 81 21.34 2.66 -9.49
C ALA A 81 20.51 1.36 -9.54
N LEU A 82 20.68 0.56 -10.60
CA LEU A 82 19.97 -0.71 -10.79
C LEU A 82 20.42 -1.79 -9.79
N ALA A 83 21.71 -1.83 -9.43
CA ALA A 83 22.25 -2.85 -8.51
C ALA A 83 21.71 -2.73 -7.07
N GLY A 84 21.18 -1.57 -6.68
CA GLY A 84 20.57 -1.35 -5.37
C GLY A 84 19.06 -1.65 -5.32
N ILE A 85 18.43 -1.90 -6.47
CA ILE A 85 16.98 -2.09 -6.59
C ILE A 85 16.67 -3.57 -6.72
N HIS A 86 15.76 -4.07 -5.89
CA HIS A 86 15.25 -5.42 -6.02
C HIS A 86 14.34 -5.50 -7.26
N ASP A 87 14.72 -6.34 -8.23
CA ASP A 87 13.99 -6.59 -9.48
C ASP A 87 13.62 -5.32 -10.31
N PRO A 88 14.63 -4.59 -10.82
CA PRO A 88 14.39 -3.30 -11.47
C PRO A 88 13.58 -3.38 -12.76
N ASP A 89 13.60 -4.53 -13.46
CA ASP A 89 12.87 -4.73 -14.71
C ASP A 89 11.34 -4.77 -14.51
N GLN A 90 10.87 -5.07 -13.30
CA GLN A 90 9.44 -5.11 -12.95
C GLN A 90 9.02 -4.05 -11.94
N LEU A 91 9.90 -3.10 -11.61
CA LEU A 91 9.66 -2.08 -10.59
C LEU A 91 8.32 -1.34 -10.77
N GLY A 92 7.97 -0.98 -12.02
CA GLY A 92 6.68 -0.34 -12.31
C GLY A 92 5.47 -1.21 -11.99
N THR A 93 5.51 -2.48 -12.38
CA THR A 93 4.45 -3.46 -12.08
C THR A 93 4.35 -3.71 -10.57
N ARG A 94 5.50 -3.77 -9.89
CA ARG A 94 5.61 -3.96 -8.44
C ARG A 94 4.94 -2.84 -7.68
N VAL A 95 5.29 -1.59 -7.99
CA VAL A 95 4.67 -0.39 -7.39
C VAL A 95 3.15 -0.39 -7.56
N VAL A 96 2.66 -0.65 -8.77
CA VAL A 96 1.21 -0.66 -9.04
C VAL A 96 0.51 -1.74 -8.20
N LEU A 97 1.07 -2.94 -8.14
CA LEU A 97 0.49 -4.05 -7.38
C LEU A 97 0.59 -3.83 -5.87
N GLU A 98 1.67 -3.26 -5.35
CA GLU A 98 1.82 -2.90 -3.93
C GLU A 98 0.82 -1.82 -3.52
N VAL A 99 0.67 -0.75 -4.33
CA VAL A 99 -0.33 0.29 -4.08
C VAL A 99 -1.74 -0.30 -4.10
N ALA A 100 -2.07 -1.11 -5.10
CA ALA A 100 -3.37 -1.78 -5.18
C ALA A 100 -3.59 -2.71 -3.97
N GLY A 101 -2.59 -3.51 -3.60
CA GLY A 101 -2.60 -4.38 -2.43
C GLY A 101 -2.86 -3.61 -1.15
N ALA A 102 -2.11 -2.55 -0.88
CA ALA A 102 -2.27 -1.69 0.28
C ALA A 102 -3.68 -1.11 0.39
N LEU A 103 -4.23 -0.57 -0.71
CA LEU A 103 -5.58 0.00 -0.74
C LEU A 103 -6.66 -1.07 -0.53
N VAL A 104 -6.50 -2.25 -1.13
CA VAL A 104 -7.39 -3.40 -0.91
C VAL A 104 -7.33 -3.84 0.55
N GLY A 105 -6.14 -3.92 1.14
CA GLY A 105 -5.94 -4.25 2.56
C GLY A 105 -6.67 -3.28 3.49
N VAL A 106 -6.56 -1.97 3.23
CA VAL A 106 -7.31 -0.95 3.96
C VAL A 106 -8.81 -1.11 3.78
N GLY A 107 -9.29 -1.36 2.56
CA GLY A 107 -10.70 -1.60 2.27
C GLY A 107 -11.26 -2.84 2.99
N LEU A 108 -10.49 -3.93 3.05
CA LEU A 108 -10.84 -5.13 3.80
C LEU A 108 -10.86 -4.87 5.32
N GLY A 109 -9.88 -4.13 5.84
CA GLY A 109 -9.87 -3.71 7.24
C GLY A 109 -11.10 -2.86 7.59
N TRP A 110 -11.45 -1.91 6.72
CA TRP A 110 -12.64 -1.09 6.87
C TRP A 110 -13.92 -1.93 6.90
N ARG A 111 -14.07 -2.86 5.94
CA ARG A 111 -15.23 -3.76 5.92
C ARG A 111 -15.29 -4.68 7.15
N ALA A 112 -14.15 -5.12 7.67
CA ALA A 112 -14.09 -6.04 8.82
C ALA A 112 -14.36 -5.34 10.17
N PHE A 113 -13.93 -4.09 10.33
CA PHE A 113 -13.92 -3.42 11.64
C PHE A 113 -14.83 -2.20 11.77
N SER A 114 -15.37 -1.69 10.66
CA SER A 114 -16.40 -0.65 10.75
C SER A 114 -17.70 -1.29 11.21
N PRO A 115 -18.29 -0.85 12.34
CA PRO A 115 -19.58 -1.35 12.78
C PRO A 115 -20.57 -1.07 11.66
N HIS A 116 -21.19 -2.14 11.17
CA HIS A 116 -22.28 -2.18 10.20
C HIS A 116 -22.74 -0.80 9.71
N ALA A 117 -22.45 -0.49 8.45
CA ALA A 117 -23.35 0.29 7.60
C ALA A 117 -24.67 -0.51 7.35
N ALA A 118 -25.26 -1.07 8.42
CA ALA A 118 -26.48 -1.88 8.43
C ALA A 118 -27.35 -1.47 9.62
N SER A 119 -27.67 -0.19 9.66
CA SER A 119 -28.86 0.33 10.33
C SER A 119 -29.49 1.48 9.52
N GLU A 120 -29.26 1.50 8.20
CA GLU A 120 -29.88 2.45 7.26
C GLU A 120 -30.74 1.74 6.18
N ASP A 121 -31.14 0.49 6.45
CA ASP A 121 -32.09 -0.26 5.62
C ASP A 121 -33.24 -0.88 6.45
N ASP A 122 -33.54 -0.27 7.61
CA ASP A 122 -34.74 -0.59 8.39
C ASP A 122 -35.38 0.70 8.96
N LYS A 123 -36.07 1.41 8.06
CA LYS A 123 -37.27 2.16 8.45
C LYS A 123 -38.41 1.70 7.53
N PRO A 124 -39.34 0.87 8.01
CA PRO A 124 -40.64 0.78 7.40
C PRO A 124 -41.49 1.94 7.92
N GLY A 125 -41.83 2.88 7.03
CA GLY A 125 -43.05 3.68 7.10
C GLY A 125 -43.08 4.90 8.05
N GLY A 126 -43.67 5.96 7.51
CA GLY A 126 -44.13 7.17 8.20
C GLY A 126 -44.82 8.07 7.20
#